data_AF-A0A524CPG6-F1
#
_entry.id   AF-A0A524CPG6-F1
#
_cell.length_a   1.000
_cell.length_b   1.000
_cell.length_c   1.000
_cell.angle_alpha   90.00
_cell.angle_beta   90.00
_cell.angle_gamma   90.00
#
_symmetry.space_group_name_H-M   'P 1'
#
loop_
_entity.id
_entity.type
_entity.pdbx_description
1 polymer ?
#
loop_
_entity_poly.entity_id
_entity_poly.type
_entity_poly.pdbx_seq_one_letter_code
_entity_poly.pdbx_strand_id
1 'polypeptide(L)'
;MNEQTKKVGKGNSKKEETLPLDLKVDRFFSKPVYRKSLDAITLLFFVLVIIGPIINIFLTIFLNIPSINRRVFNDELLGDLQWRNILSALGVSFSIAAIAVMFDLIIAFPTAIILTRYKFKGRKFLDALVDLPMAVP
;
A
#
# COMPACT_ATOMS: atom_id res chain seq x y z
N MET A 1 -35.43 -17.98 61.87
CA MET A 1 -34.19 -17.31 62.32
C MET A 1 -33.01 -18.09 61.75
N ASN A 2 -32.34 -17.47 60.76
CA ASN A 2 -30.98 -17.66 60.23
C ASN A 2 -30.31 -19.05 60.17
N GLU A 3 -29.95 -19.49 58.95
CA GLU A 3 -28.55 -19.80 58.56
C GLU A 3 -28.40 -20.16 57.05
N GLN A 4 -28.95 -19.35 56.15
CA GLN A 4 -28.72 -19.49 54.69
C GLN A 4 -27.39 -18.86 54.20
N THR A 5 -26.40 -18.64 55.07
CA THR A 5 -25.18 -17.90 54.72
C THR A 5 -23.97 -18.77 54.35
N LYS A 6 -24.15 -20.05 54.00
CA LYS A 6 -23.00 -20.94 53.70
C LYS A 6 -23.03 -21.64 52.34
N LYS A 7 -23.45 -20.95 51.26
CA LYS A 7 -23.30 -21.46 49.89
C LYS A 7 -23.01 -20.42 48.79
N VAL A 8 -22.41 -19.28 49.10
CA VAL A 8 -22.02 -18.28 48.08
C VAL A 8 -20.56 -18.45 47.58
N GLY A 9 -19.75 -19.32 48.20
CA GLY A 9 -18.32 -19.40 47.92
C GLY A 9 -17.82 -20.48 46.95
N LYS A 10 -18.67 -21.12 46.13
CA LYS A 10 -18.23 -22.30 45.35
C LYS A 10 -18.79 -22.39 43.92
N GLY A 11 -19.07 -21.25 43.30
CA GLY A 11 -19.58 -21.17 41.92
C GLY A 11 -18.60 -20.63 40.87
N ASN A 12 -17.49 -20.00 41.28
CA ASN A 12 -16.67 -19.22 40.35
C ASN A 12 -15.27 -19.81 40.03
N SER A 13 -14.94 -20.99 40.55
CA SER A 13 -13.63 -21.64 40.33
C SER A 13 -13.67 -22.81 39.33
N LYS A 14 -14.85 -23.13 38.77
CA LYS A 14 -15.06 -24.31 37.89
C LYS A 14 -15.53 -23.96 36.47
N LYS A 15 -15.20 -22.76 35.99
CA LYS A 15 -15.42 -22.36 34.57
C LYS A 15 -14.12 -22.21 33.77
N GLU A 16 -12.96 -22.40 34.38
CA GLU A 16 -11.66 -22.20 33.72
C GLU A 16 -11.07 -23.46 33.05
N GLU A 17 -11.65 -24.64 33.28
CA GLU A 17 -10.92 -25.90 33.03
C GLU A 17 -11.23 -26.60 31.70
N THR A 18 -12.19 -26.13 30.91
CA THR A 18 -12.49 -26.70 29.57
C THR A 18 -12.78 -25.62 28.52
N LEU A 19 -11.91 -24.62 28.43
CA LEU A 19 -11.90 -23.71 27.28
C LEU A 19 -10.96 -24.28 26.21
N PRO A 20 -11.42 -24.48 24.95
CA PRO A 20 -10.55 -24.96 23.88
C PRO A 20 -9.36 -24.02 23.73
N LEU A 21 -8.16 -24.55 23.42
CA LEU A 21 -6.92 -23.77 23.32
C LEU A 21 -7.06 -22.52 22.45
N ASP A 22 -7.93 -22.62 21.44
CA ASP A 22 -8.34 -21.54 20.54
C ASP A 22 -8.85 -20.27 21.28
N LEU A 23 -9.75 -20.43 22.25
CA LEU A 23 -10.37 -19.31 22.96
C LEU A 23 -9.42 -18.57 23.93
N LYS A 24 -8.33 -19.21 24.37
CA LYS A 24 -7.31 -18.59 25.24
C LYS A 24 -6.41 -17.65 24.46
N VAL A 25 -6.05 -18.04 23.22
CA VAL A 25 -5.29 -17.20 22.29
C VAL A 25 -6.13 -15.96 21.95
N ASP A 26 -7.41 -16.16 21.63
CA ASP A 26 -8.31 -15.09 21.24
C ASP A 26 -8.50 -14.00 22.32
N ARG A 27 -8.54 -14.42 23.59
CA ARG A 27 -8.63 -13.51 24.74
C ARG A 27 -7.31 -12.77 25.02
N PHE A 28 -6.16 -13.36 24.68
CA PHE A 28 -4.84 -12.73 24.85
C PHE A 28 -4.59 -11.67 23.77
N PHE A 29 -5.02 -11.95 22.54
CA PHE A 29 -4.92 -11.06 21.37
C PHE A 29 -5.96 -9.92 21.39
N SER A 30 -7.04 -10.05 22.17
CA SER A 30 -8.09 -9.03 22.32
C SER A 30 -7.73 -7.87 23.25
N LYS A 31 -6.61 -7.91 23.97
CA LYS A 31 -6.23 -6.78 24.83
C LYS A 31 -5.86 -5.56 23.98
N PRO A 32 -6.24 -4.33 24.38
CA PRO A 32 -5.97 -3.12 23.61
C PRO A 32 -4.48 -2.87 23.36
N VAL A 33 -3.61 -3.44 24.19
CA VAL A 33 -2.15 -3.40 24.05
C VAL A 33 -1.66 -4.28 22.88
N TYR A 34 -2.25 -5.47 22.68
CA TYR A 34 -1.83 -6.38 21.62
C TYR A 34 -2.22 -5.85 20.23
N ARG A 35 -3.43 -5.32 20.10
CA ARG A 35 -3.86 -4.63 18.87
C ARG A 35 -2.96 -3.44 18.52
N LYS A 36 -2.65 -2.57 19.50
CA LYS A 36 -1.71 -1.45 19.31
C LYS A 36 -0.30 -1.91 18.92
N SER A 37 0.16 -3.06 19.41
CA SER A 37 1.46 -3.60 19.01
C SER A 37 1.46 -4.11 17.56
N LEU A 38 0.39 -4.78 17.12
CA LEU A 38 0.26 -5.21 15.73
C LEU A 38 0.19 -4.01 14.76
N ASP A 39 -0.54 -2.97 15.15
CA ASP A 39 -0.59 -1.72 14.39
C ASP A 39 0.78 -1.06 14.32
N ALA A 40 1.51 -1.00 15.45
CA ALA A 40 2.87 -0.44 15.49
C ALA A 40 3.86 -1.24 14.64
N ILE A 41 3.78 -2.57 14.65
CA ILE A 41 4.61 -3.44 13.82
C ILE A 41 4.31 -3.22 12.33
N THR A 42 3.02 -3.13 11.96
CA THR A 42 2.60 -2.87 10.57
C THR A 42 3.10 -1.51 10.09
N LEU A 43 2.97 -0.49 10.95
CA LEU A 43 3.44 0.86 10.65
C LEU A 43 4.96 0.91 10.54
N LEU A 44 5.69 0.25 11.44
CA LEU A 44 7.14 0.14 11.38
C LEU A 44 7.59 -0.57 10.10
N PHE A 45 6.92 -1.65 9.71
CA PHE A 45 7.19 -2.36 8.46
C PHE A 45 7.01 -1.44 7.24
N PHE A 46 5.90 -0.69 7.17
CA PHE A 46 5.64 0.26 6.09
C PHE A 46 6.73 1.34 6.02
N VAL A 47 7.11 1.92 7.17
CA VAL A 47 8.16 2.93 7.25
C VAL A 47 9.49 2.36 6.77
N LEU A 48 9.89 1.19 7.24
CA LEU A 48 11.22 0.65 6.94
C LEU A 48 11.32 0.21 5.47
N VAL A 49 10.29 -0.43 4.93
CA VAL A 49 10.32 -1.00 3.57
C VAL A 49 10.05 0.04 2.50
N ILE A 50 9.11 0.96 2.71
CA ILE A 50 8.73 1.96 1.69
C ILE A 50 9.44 3.28 1.95
N ILE A 51 9.39 3.79 3.18
CA ILE A 51 9.96 5.11 3.49
C ILE A 51 11.49 5.02 3.60
N GLY A 52 12.04 3.91 4.09
CA GLY A 52 13.48 3.65 4.19
C GLY A 52 14.26 3.93 2.89
N PRO A 53 13.93 3.29 1.75
CA PRO A 53 14.62 3.55 0.49
C PRO A 53 14.42 4.98 -0.01
N ILE A 54 13.24 5.58 0.20
CA ILE A 54 12.98 6.98 -0.16
C ILE A 54 13.92 7.89 0.62
N ILE A 55 14.00 7.73 1.95
CA ILE A 55 14.91 8.49 2.81
C ILE A 55 16.36 8.31 2.35
N ASN A 56 16.79 7.09 2.00
CA ASN A 56 18.16 6.84 1.53
C ASN A 56 18.50 7.62 0.25
N ILE A 57 17.57 7.70 -0.70
CA ILE A 57 17.74 8.48 -1.93
C ILE A 57 17.90 9.97 -1.58
N PHE A 58 17.02 10.51 -0.74
CA PHE A 58 17.11 11.90 -0.31
C PHE A 58 18.41 12.20 0.44
N LEU A 59 18.83 11.31 1.35
CA LEU A 59 20.08 11.44 2.09
C LEU A 59 21.27 11.44 1.14
N THR A 60 21.29 10.52 0.17
CA THR A 60 22.37 10.44 -0.82
C THR A 60 22.46 11.74 -1.63
N ILE A 61 21.33 12.31 -2.05
CA ILE A 61 21.31 13.59 -2.78
C ILE A 61 21.84 14.71 -1.89
N PHE A 62 21.30 14.84 -0.68
CA PHE A 62 21.63 15.93 0.25
C PHE A 62 23.09 15.91 0.70
N LEU A 63 23.65 14.73 0.97
CA LEU A 63 25.03 14.57 1.41
C LEU A 63 26.04 14.74 0.26
N ASN A 64 25.63 14.53 -0.99
CA ASN A 64 26.52 14.55 -2.16
C ASN A 64 26.27 15.73 -3.12
N ILE A 65 25.63 16.80 -2.67
CA ILE A 65 25.31 17.98 -3.50
C ILE A 65 26.51 18.51 -4.30
N PRO A 66 27.73 18.68 -3.74
CA PRO A 66 28.86 19.21 -4.51
C PRO A 66 29.25 18.30 -5.67
N SER A 67 29.24 16.99 -5.43
CA SER A 67 29.59 15.98 -6.43
C SER A 67 28.51 15.84 -7.50
N ILE A 68 27.23 15.91 -7.11
CA ILE A 68 26.10 15.91 -8.05
C ILE A 68 26.13 17.17 -8.90
N ASN A 69 26.43 18.32 -8.31
CA ASN A 69 26.47 19.58 -9.04
C ASN A 69 27.54 19.58 -10.13
N ARG A 70 28.71 19.04 -9.83
CA ARG A 70 29.79 18.87 -10.81
C ARG A 70 29.44 17.85 -11.88
N ARG A 71 28.80 16.72 -11.56
CA ARG A 71 28.48 15.71 -12.59
C ARG A 71 27.31 16.09 -13.48
N VAL A 72 26.26 16.66 -12.90
CA VAL A 72 24.98 16.86 -13.60
C VAL A 72 24.91 18.23 -14.28
N PHE A 73 25.39 19.28 -13.61
CA PHE A 73 25.22 20.66 -14.07
C PHE A 73 26.50 21.30 -14.62
N ASN A 74 27.68 20.90 -14.13
CA ASN A 74 28.96 21.55 -14.47
C ASN A 74 30.05 20.51 -14.71
N ASP A 75 29.78 19.52 -15.58
CA ASP A 75 30.73 18.45 -15.86
C ASP A 75 31.93 18.98 -16.62
N GLU A 76 33.13 18.59 -16.21
CA GLU A 76 34.38 19.08 -16.80
C GLU A 76 34.58 18.59 -18.24
N LEU A 77 33.99 17.45 -18.60
CA LEU A 77 34.06 16.86 -19.94
C LEU A 77 32.81 17.14 -20.77
N LEU A 78 31.64 17.12 -20.13
CA LEU A 78 30.33 17.15 -20.81
C LEU A 78 29.52 18.43 -20.59
N GLY A 79 29.98 19.36 -19.76
CA GLY A 79 29.27 20.61 -19.47
C GLY A 79 27.86 20.38 -18.92
N ASP A 80 26.87 20.98 -19.57
CA ASP A 80 25.44 20.95 -19.20
C ASP A 80 24.63 19.84 -19.92
N LEU A 81 25.28 19.01 -20.75
CA LEU A 81 24.61 18.01 -21.59
C LEU A 81 23.80 17.00 -20.77
N GLN A 82 24.31 16.59 -19.60
CA GLN A 82 23.58 15.68 -18.71
C GLN A 82 22.26 16.28 -18.24
N TRP A 83 22.26 17.54 -17.80
CA TRP A 83 21.04 18.23 -17.38
C TRP A 83 20.03 18.36 -18.52
N ARG A 84 20.49 18.71 -19.73
CA ARG A 84 19.63 18.81 -20.91
C ARG A 84 19.02 17.46 -21.30
N ASN A 85 19.77 16.38 -21.19
CA ASN A 85 19.27 15.03 -21.42
C ASN A 85 18.20 14.63 -20.40
N ILE A 86 18.39 14.98 -19.12
CA ILE A 86 17.37 14.75 -18.07
C ILE A 86 16.08 15.51 -18.39
N LEU A 87 16.18 16.79 -18.77
CA LEU A 87 15.02 17.60 -19.15
C LEU A 87 14.31 17.06 -20.40
N SER A 88 15.07 16.64 -21.41
CA SER A 88 14.51 16.04 -22.62
C SER A 88 13.77 14.73 -22.30
N ALA A 89 14.38 13.85 -21.51
CA ALA A 89 13.76 12.60 -21.08
C ALA A 89 12.48 12.85 -20.28
N LEU A 90 12.50 13.80 -19.32
CA LEU A 90 11.31 14.20 -18.57
C LEU A 90 10.20 14.72 -19.50
N GLY A 91 10.53 15.57 -20.47
CA GLY A 91 9.57 16.09 -21.44
C GLY A 91 8.89 14.98 -22.25
N VAL A 92 9.67 13.98 -22.68
CA VAL A 92 9.14 12.79 -23.37
C VAL A 92 8.24 11.98 -22.44
N SER A 93 8.67 11.69 -21.20
CA SER A 93 7.87 10.93 -20.23
C SER A 93 6.52 11.59 -19.94
N PHE A 94 6.51 12.91 -19.69
CA PHE A 94 5.26 13.65 -19.45
C PHE A 94 4.36 13.69 -20.69
N SER A 95 4.94 13.80 -21.88
CA SER A 95 4.19 13.81 -23.14
C SER A 95 3.51 12.48 -23.40
N ILE A 96 4.24 11.36 -23.23
CA ILE A 96 3.68 10.02 -23.36
C ILE A 96 2.59 9.79 -22.31
N ALA A 97 2.84 10.18 -21.05
CA ALA A 97 1.85 10.04 -19.98
C ALA A 97 0.58 10.85 -20.27
N ALA A 98 0.71 12.09 -20.75
CA ALA A 98 -0.43 12.93 -21.10
C ALA A 98 -1.26 12.33 -22.25
N ILE A 99 -0.60 11.82 -23.29
CA ILE A 99 -1.26 11.15 -24.41
C ILE A 99 -1.97 9.87 -23.94
N ALA A 100 -1.32 9.06 -23.10
CA ALA A 100 -1.92 7.84 -22.53
C ALA A 100 -3.17 8.17 -21.72
N VAL A 101 -3.09 9.14 -20.81
CA VAL A 101 -4.26 9.61 -20.02
C VAL A 101 -5.37 10.12 -20.93
N MET A 102 -5.04 10.83 -22.01
CA MET A 102 -6.05 11.29 -22.97
C MET A 102 -6.77 10.10 -23.62
N PHE A 103 -6.05 9.05 -24.02
CA PHE A 103 -6.66 7.83 -24.54
C PHE A 103 -7.51 7.11 -23.48
N ASP A 104 -7.06 7.05 -22.23
CA ASP A 104 -7.85 6.47 -21.14
C ASP A 104 -9.17 7.23 -20.94
N LEU A 105 -9.14 8.56 -21.00
CA LEU A 105 -10.34 9.39 -20.87
C LEU A 105 -11.30 9.25 -22.06
N ILE A 106 -10.79 9.05 -23.27
CA ILE A 106 -11.62 8.94 -24.48
C ILE A 106 -12.16 7.51 -24.67
N ILE A 107 -11.38 6.49 -24.33
CA ILE A 107 -11.70 5.10 -24.63
C ILE A 107 -12.08 4.34 -23.35
N ALA A 108 -11.18 4.29 -22.37
CA ALA A 108 -11.39 3.47 -21.17
C ALA A 108 -12.55 4.01 -20.32
N PHE A 109 -12.66 5.33 -20.16
CA PHE A 109 -13.68 5.95 -19.31
C PHE A 109 -15.11 5.75 -19.84
N PRO A 110 -15.45 6.02 -21.12
CA PRO A 110 -16.76 5.68 -21.65
C PRO A 110 -17.05 4.18 -21.61
N THR A 111 -16.04 3.35 -21.87
CA THR A 111 -16.18 1.88 -21.80
C THR A 111 -16.57 1.45 -20.38
N ALA A 112 -15.92 1.98 -19.35
CA ALA A 112 -16.26 1.72 -17.95
C ALA A 112 -17.69 2.16 -17.61
N ILE A 113 -18.13 3.33 -18.09
CA ILE A 113 -19.51 3.81 -17.89
C ILE A 113 -20.52 2.88 -18.57
N ILE A 114 -20.24 2.46 -19.81
CA ILE A 114 -21.14 1.56 -20.56
C ILE A 114 -21.28 0.22 -19.84
N LEU A 115 -20.16 -0.35 -19.39
CA LEU A 115 -20.11 -1.66 -18.74
C LEU A 115 -20.82 -1.65 -17.38
N THR A 116 -20.72 -0.54 -16.64
CA THR A 116 -21.34 -0.41 -15.31
C THR A 116 -22.83 -0.05 -15.37
N ARG A 117 -23.25 0.78 -16.33
CA ARG A 117 -24.64 1.31 -16.39
C ARG A 117 -25.59 0.55 -17.31
N TYR A 118 -25.10 -0.18 -18.32
CA TYR A 118 -25.96 -0.82 -19.33
C TYR A 118 -25.83 -2.35 -19.33
N LYS A 119 -26.92 -3.02 -19.70
CA LYS A 119 -26.96 -4.47 -19.92
C LYS A 119 -27.21 -4.73 -21.41
N PHE A 120 -26.15 -5.11 -22.13
CA PHE A 120 -26.20 -5.42 -23.57
C PHE A 120 -25.64 -6.82 -23.83
N LYS A 121 -26.04 -7.44 -24.95
CA LYS A 121 -25.76 -8.85 -25.25
C LYS A 121 -24.27 -9.19 -25.38
N GLY A 122 -23.45 -8.24 -25.84
CA GLY A 122 -21.99 -8.38 -25.99
C GLY A 122 -21.15 -8.05 -24.75
N ARG A 123 -21.78 -7.73 -23.61
CA ARG A 123 -21.09 -7.24 -22.41
C ARG A 123 -19.99 -8.18 -21.93
N LYS A 124 -20.27 -9.48 -21.86
CA LYS A 124 -19.33 -10.49 -21.35
C LYS A 124 -18.05 -10.60 -22.19
N PHE A 125 -18.12 -10.32 -23.49
CA PHE A 125 -16.95 -10.34 -24.35
C PHE A 125 -16.06 -9.11 -24.12
N LEU A 126 -16.66 -7.91 -24.03
CA LEU A 126 -15.91 -6.69 -23.72
C LEU A 126 -15.30 -6.71 -22.31
N ASP A 127 -16.03 -7.23 -21.34
CA ASP A 127 -15.57 -7.46 -19.96
C ASP A 127 -14.31 -8.34 -19.94
N ALA A 128 -14.36 -9.49 -20.63
CA ALA A 128 -13.22 -10.39 -20.76
C ALA A 128 -12.02 -9.76 -21.48
N LEU A 129 -12.25 -8.90 -22.48
CA LEU A 129 -11.17 -8.22 -23.21
C LEU A 129 -10.44 -7.19 -22.35
N VAL A 130 -11.18 -6.48 -21.49
CA VAL A 130 -10.63 -5.49 -20.54
C VAL A 130 -9.87 -6.18 -19.40
N ASP A 131 -10.32 -7.35 -18.96
CA ASP A 131 -9.67 -8.11 -17.88
C ASP A 131 -8.47 -8.96 -18.35
N LEU A 132 -8.42 -9.32 -19.64
CA LEU A 132 -7.36 -10.12 -20.24
C LEU A 132 -5.93 -9.64 -19.92
N PRO A 133 -5.56 -8.35 -20.05
CA PRO A 133 -4.20 -7.90 -19.76
C PRO A 133 -3.80 -8.08 -18.29
N MET A 134 -4.74 -8.12 -17.35
CA MET A 134 -4.44 -8.36 -15.93
C MET A 134 -4.22 -9.85 -15.62
N ALA A 135 -4.70 -10.74 -16.49
CA ALA A 135 -4.57 -12.19 -16.35
C ALA A 135 -3.25 -12.73 -16.90
N VAL A 136 -2.57 -11.98 -17.77
CA VAL A 136 -1.29 -12.35 -18.37
C VAL A 136 -0.18 -11.57 -17.66
N PRO A 137 0.75 -12.25 -16.96
CA PRO A 137 1.87 -11.59 -16.28
C PRO A 137 2.90 -11.03 -17.27
#